data_AF-A0A3B5BK26-F1
#
_entry.id   AF-A0A3B5BK26-F1
#
_cell.length_a   1.000
_cell.length_b   1.000
_cell.length_c   1.000
_cell.angle_alpha   90.00
_cell.angle_beta   90.00
_cell.angle_gamma   90.00
#
_symmetry.space_group_name_H-M   'P 1'
#
loop_
_entity.id
_entity.type
_entity.pdbx_description
1 polymer ?
#
loop_
_entity_poly.entity_id
_entity_poly.type
_entity_poly.pdbx_seq_one_letter_code
_entity_poly.pdbx_strand_id
1 'polypeptide(L)'
;MAAQLVVALLALASLGAASEPDCKELVKPLVLDSHSPIYGKWVLHVGSWDQPGLKDDLVTVNSSWVELSASSDNGVMTIYWADRLKEDKCLQGLANATISGMTSHTTFMIHGHSSYHDGRYYETCSDCLLSEDTTLLPDGKSKGRYLFLFTRTGALEPSELETFKRQAECLKFLPEYHYGGTDLCPDDREKASDAEEKAENDQAETQPTTA
;
A
#
# COMPACT_ATOMS: atom_id res chain seq x y z
N MET A 1 26.23 12.42 -50.66
CA MET A 1 26.76 11.49 -49.64
C MET A 1 26.78 12.13 -48.26
N ALA A 2 27.51 13.24 -48.03
CA ALA A 2 27.58 13.89 -46.71
C ALA A 2 26.26 14.51 -46.23
N ALA A 3 25.49 15.16 -47.12
CA ALA A 3 24.23 15.81 -46.74
C ALA A 3 23.14 14.83 -46.27
N GLN A 4 23.10 13.62 -46.83
CA GLN A 4 22.14 12.57 -46.45
C GLN A 4 22.46 11.96 -45.07
N LEU A 5 23.75 11.85 -44.74
CA LEU A 5 24.22 11.39 -43.42
C LEU A 5 23.83 12.39 -42.32
N VAL A 6 23.93 13.70 -42.59
CA VAL A 6 23.56 14.76 -41.64
C VAL A 6 22.05 14.76 -41.38
N VAL A 7 21.22 14.59 -42.43
CA VAL A 7 19.76 14.50 -42.29
C VAL A 7 19.33 13.25 -41.52
N ALA A 8 19.99 12.11 -41.76
CA ALA A 8 19.72 10.88 -41.00
C ALA A 8 20.09 11.02 -39.51
N LEU A 9 21.24 11.62 -39.20
CA LEU A 9 21.68 11.88 -37.82
C LEU A 9 20.75 12.85 -37.08
N LEU A 10 20.23 13.88 -37.75
CA LEU A 10 19.26 14.81 -37.18
C LEU A 10 17.88 14.17 -36.92
N ALA A 11 17.44 13.26 -37.81
CA ALA A 11 16.21 12.50 -37.62
C ALA A 11 16.32 11.46 -36.48
N LEU A 12 17.49 10.84 -36.31
CA LEU A 12 17.78 9.94 -35.19
C LEU A 12 17.89 10.69 -33.86
N ALA A 13 18.43 11.91 -33.86
CA ALA A 13 18.46 12.77 -32.68
C ALA A 13 17.08 13.32 -32.28
N SER A 14 16.17 13.55 -33.24
CA SER A 14 14.80 14.00 -32.94
C SER A 14 13.88 12.87 -32.45
N LEU A 15 14.23 11.60 -32.67
CA LEU A 15 13.54 10.44 -32.08
C LEU A 15 14.02 10.10 -30.66
N GLY A 16 15.15 10.67 -30.21
CA GLY A 16 15.72 10.43 -28.88
C GLY A 16 15.16 11.34 -27.78
N ALA A 17 14.33 12.31 -28.12
CA ALA A 17 13.62 13.14 -27.15
C ALA A 17 12.19 12.59 -26.97
N ALA A 18 12.09 11.37 -26.41
CA ALA A 18 10.90 11.05 -25.64
C ALA A 18 10.85 12.10 -24.53
N SER A 19 9.94 13.04 -24.68
CA SER A 19 9.81 14.17 -23.80
C SER A 19 9.66 13.64 -22.35
N GLU A 20 10.31 14.30 -21.41
CA GLU A 20 10.19 14.10 -19.96
C GLU A 20 8.84 14.59 -19.29
N PRO A 21 7.66 14.66 -19.96
CA PRO A 21 6.36 14.83 -19.30
C PRO A 21 5.76 13.59 -18.62
N ASP A 22 6.26 12.38 -18.83
CA ASP A 22 5.54 11.16 -18.39
C ASP A 22 5.49 11.04 -16.85
N CYS A 23 6.63 11.23 -16.18
CA CYS A 23 6.69 10.97 -14.73
C CYS A 23 5.87 11.92 -13.87
N LYS A 24 5.73 13.20 -14.26
CA LYS A 24 4.98 14.17 -13.46
C LYS A 24 3.50 13.81 -13.39
N GLU A 25 2.92 13.37 -14.50
CA GLU A 25 1.53 12.93 -14.56
C GLU A 25 1.37 11.54 -13.95
N LEU A 26 2.31 10.61 -14.20
CA LEU A 26 2.26 9.25 -13.65
C LEU A 26 2.35 9.20 -12.13
N VAL A 27 3.11 10.11 -11.49
CA VAL A 27 3.29 10.12 -10.02
C VAL A 27 2.51 11.26 -9.36
N LYS A 28 1.34 11.58 -9.92
CA LYS A 28 0.45 12.59 -9.37
C LYS A 28 0.00 12.20 -7.95
N PRO A 29 0.31 13.00 -6.92
CA PRO A 29 -0.08 12.69 -5.56
C PRO A 29 -1.60 12.71 -5.38
N LEU A 30 -2.10 11.83 -4.54
CA LEU A 30 -3.50 11.77 -4.16
C LEU A 30 -3.76 12.64 -2.92
N VAL A 31 -4.86 13.39 -2.92
CA VAL A 31 -5.27 14.23 -1.78
C VAL A 31 -5.94 13.36 -0.72
N LEU A 32 -5.46 13.45 0.52
CA LEU A 32 -5.96 12.69 1.66
C LEU A 32 -7.00 13.51 2.42
N ASP A 33 -8.27 13.13 2.28
CA ASP A 33 -9.40 13.64 3.06
C ASP A 33 -10.41 12.51 3.32
N SER A 34 -11.47 12.79 4.08
CA SER A 34 -12.49 11.81 4.47
C SER A 34 -13.33 11.24 3.32
N HIS A 35 -13.20 11.77 2.10
CA HIS A 35 -13.85 11.27 0.89
C HIS A 35 -12.87 10.63 -0.10
N SER A 36 -11.60 10.48 0.30
CA SER A 36 -10.56 9.88 -0.53
C SER A 36 -10.95 8.47 -1.02
N PRO A 37 -10.70 8.12 -2.29
CA PRO A 37 -11.08 6.82 -2.85
C PRO A 37 -10.25 5.65 -2.28
N ILE A 38 -9.23 5.95 -1.45
CA ILE A 38 -8.37 4.95 -0.82
C ILE A 38 -9.07 4.16 0.28
N TYR A 39 -10.25 4.58 0.74
CA TYR A 39 -10.92 3.89 1.85
C TYR A 39 -11.52 2.54 1.42
N GLY A 40 -11.60 1.65 2.41
CA GLY A 40 -12.03 0.26 2.29
C GLY A 40 -10.85 -0.72 2.25
N LYS A 41 -11.18 -1.97 1.92
CA LYS A 41 -10.26 -3.10 1.92
C LYS A 41 -9.49 -3.23 0.59
N TRP A 42 -8.22 -3.61 0.70
CA TRP A 42 -7.27 -3.75 -0.39
C TRP A 42 -6.32 -4.93 -0.16
N VAL A 43 -6.00 -5.66 -1.23
CA VAL A 43 -5.14 -6.85 -1.24
C VAL A 43 -3.86 -6.57 -2.00
N LEU A 44 -2.71 -6.89 -1.40
CA LEU A 44 -1.40 -6.64 -1.99
C LEU A 44 -1.25 -7.44 -3.28
N HIS A 45 -1.00 -6.76 -4.40
CA HIS A 45 -0.69 -7.41 -5.66
C HIS A 45 0.82 -7.44 -5.90
N VAL A 46 1.49 -6.29 -5.77
CA VAL A 46 2.94 -6.19 -6.02
C VAL A 46 3.58 -5.11 -5.14
N GLY A 47 4.81 -5.39 -4.69
CA GLY A 47 5.66 -4.47 -3.96
C GLY A 47 7.04 -4.30 -4.60
N SER A 48 7.63 -3.13 -4.40
CA SER A 48 8.99 -2.74 -4.83
C SER A 48 9.70 -2.03 -3.69
N TRP A 49 11.04 -1.98 -3.70
CA TRP A 49 11.85 -1.29 -2.68
C TRP A 49 12.95 -0.44 -3.34
N ASP A 50 13.45 0.57 -2.62
CA ASP A 50 14.46 1.50 -3.15
C ASP A 50 15.89 1.24 -2.62
N GLN A 51 16.02 0.57 -1.47
CA GLN A 51 17.29 0.17 -0.89
C GLN A 51 17.44 -1.35 -0.92
N PRO A 52 18.56 -1.92 -1.41
CA PRO A 52 18.75 -3.37 -1.50
C PRO A 52 18.53 -4.11 -0.17
N GLY A 53 18.89 -3.49 0.96
CA GLY A 53 18.72 -4.07 2.30
C GLY A 53 17.27 -4.21 2.78
N LEU A 54 16.30 -3.67 2.05
CA LEU A 54 14.87 -3.78 2.36
C LEU A 54 14.20 -5.01 1.73
N LYS A 55 14.85 -5.63 0.75
CA LYS A 55 14.31 -6.80 0.05
C LYS A 55 13.90 -7.91 1.00
N ASP A 56 14.79 -8.25 1.92
CA ASP A 56 14.62 -9.40 2.82
C ASP A 56 13.44 -9.22 3.77
N ASP A 57 13.13 -7.97 4.18
CA ASP A 57 11.97 -7.65 5.00
C ASP A 57 10.67 -7.92 4.20
N LEU A 58 10.56 -7.40 2.97
CA LEU A 58 9.34 -7.53 2.15
C LEU A 58 9.06 -8.99 1.72
N VAL A 59 10.09 -9.72 1.28
CA VAL A 59 9.90 -11.09 0.74
C VAL A 59 9.55 -12.12 1.81
N THR A 60 9.45 -11.73 3.08
CA THR A 60 8.93 -12.59 4.17
C THR A 60 7.40 -12.67 4.18
N VAL A 61 6.73 -11.72 3.54
CA VAL A 61 5.27 -11.63 3.46
C VAL A 61 4.79 -12.42 2.24
N ASN A 62 4.06 -13.52 2.46
CA ASN A 62 3.47 -14.31 1.38
C ASN A 62 2.26 -13.60 0.76
N SER A 63 1.41 -12.98 1.58
CA SER A 63 0.25 -12.21 1.15
C SER A 63 -0.11 -11.19 2.21
N SER A 64 -0.74 -10.09 1.82
CA SER A 64 -1.16 -9.03 2.73
C SER A 64 -2.47 -8.42 2.28
N TRP A 65 -3.25 -7.94 3.24
CA TRP A 65 -4.34 -7.02 2.97
C TRP A 65 -4.41 -5.93 4.03
N VAL A 66 -4.91 -4.78 3.62
CA VAL A 66 -5.13 -3.62 4.47
C VAL A 66 -6.57 -3.13 4.32
N GLU A 67 -7.10 -2.52 5.37
CA GLU A 67 -8.33 -1.75 5.30
C GLU A 67 -8.08 -0.36 5.87
N LEU A 68 -8.39 0.64 5.05
CA LEU A 68 -8.25 2.05 5.40
C LEU A 68 -9.64 2.62 5.69
N SER A 69 -9.80 3.30 6.81
CA SER A 69 -11.05 3.99 7.15
C SER A 69 -10.81 5.42 7.62
N ALA A 70 -11.65 6.34 7.17
CA ALA A 70 -11.67 7.70 7.70
C ALA A 70 -12.11 7.68 9.17
N SER A 71 -11.42 8.42 10.03
CA SER A 71 -11.93 8.72 11.38
C SER A 71 -12.97 9.83 11.32
N SER A 72 -13.81 9.92 12.35
CA SER A 72 -14.67 11.10 12.58
C SER A 72 -13.86 12.37 12.80
N ASP A 73 -12.62 12.22 13.28
CA ASP A 73 -11.67 13.31 13.46
C ASP A 73 -10.97 13.58 12.13
N ASN A 74 -11.30 14.73 11.51
CA ASN A 74 -10.64 15.19 10.29
C ASN A 74 -9.11 15.17 10.48
N GLY A 75 -8.41 14.44 9.62
CA GLY A 75 -6.95 14.31 9.66
C GLY A 75 -6.43 13.06 10.38
N VAL A 76 -7.30 12.12 10.77
CA VAL A 76 -6.87 10.79 11.22
C VAL A 76 -7.51 9.71 10.34
N MET A 77 -6.69 8.75 9.90
CA MET A 77 -7.11 7.54 9.21
C MET A 77 -6.75 6.34 10.08
N THR A 78 -7.64 5.36 10.15
CA THR A 78 -7.35 4.08 10.79
C THR A 78 -6.93 3.06 9.73
N ILE A 79 -5.91 2.29 10.06
CA ILE A 79 -5.31 1.25 9.23
C ILE A 79 -5.43 -0.07 9.98
N TYR A 80 -6.26 -0.97 9.47
CA TYR A 80 -6.17 -2.38 9.83
C TYR A 80 -5.29 -3.08 8.79
N TRP A 81 -4.40 -3.94 9.23
CA TRP A 81 -3.49 -4.67 8.36
C TRP A 81 -3.42 -6.13 8.80
N ALA A 82 -3.24 -7.02 7.84
CA ALA A 82 -3.07 -8.44 8.06
C ALA A 82 -2.10 -9.05 7.05
N ASP A 83 -0.98 -9.53 7.56
CA ASP A 83 0.11 -10.12 6.80
C ASP A 83 0.21 -11.62 7.10
N ARG A 84 0.21 -12.43 6.04
CA ARG A 84 0.61 -13.83 6.12
C ARG A 84 2.11 -13.91 5.88
N LEU A 85 2.85 -14.28 6.89
CA LEU A 85 4.29 -14.54 6.77
C LEU A 85 4.56 -15.95 6.23
N LYS A 86 5.82 -16.21 5.90
CA LYS A 86 6.33 -17.58 5.75
C LYS A 86 5.98 -18.43 6.98
N GLU A 87 5.88 -19.75 6.76
CA GLU A 87 5.42 -20.73 7.77
C GLU A 87 3.94 -20.55 8.18
N ASP A 88 3.14 -19.90 7.33
CA ASP A 88 1.68 -19.74 7.48
C ASP A 88 1.25 -19.03 8.76
N LYS A 89 2.10 -18.15 9.29
CA LYS A 89 1.78 -17.32 10.45
C LYS A 89 1.09 -16.02 10.02
N CYS A 90 -0.08 -15.77 10.57
CA CYS A 90 -0.76 -14.48 10.44
C CYS A 90 -0.32 -13.48 11.51
N LEU A 91 0.06 -12.28 11.07
CA LEU A 91 0.23 -11.09 11.89
C LEU A 91 -0.81 -10.06 11.48
N GLN A 92 -1.46 -9.45 12.47
CA GLN A 92 -2.48 -8.45 12.19
C GLN A 92 -2.53 -7.43 13.30
N GLY A 93 -3.02 -6.24 12.98
CA GLY A 93 -3.07 -5.15 13.92
C GLY A 93 -3.85 -3.96 13.42
N LEU A 94 -4.00 -3.01 14.33
CA LEU A 94 -4.64 -1.73 14.10
C LEU A 94 -3.65 -0.62 14.38
N ALA A 95 -3.59 0.38 13.51
CA ALA A 95 -2.82 1.59 13.72
C ALA A 95 -3.64 2.81 13.32
N ASN A 96 -3.34 3.95 13.94
CA ASN A 96 -3.86 5.24 13.53
C ASN A 96 -2.76 6.01 12.82
N ALA A 97 -3.15 6.64 11.71
CA ALA A 97 -2.30 7.46 10.87
C ALA A 97 -2.78 8.91 10.95
N THR A 98 -1.92 9.83 11.36
CA THR A 98 -2.23 11.27 11.32
C THR A 98 -1.85 11.83 9.95
N ILE A 99 -2.73 12.64 9.37
CA ILE A 99 -2.56 13.19 8.03
C ILE A 99 -2.07 14.62 8.12
N SER A 100 -0.91 14.90 7.53
CA SER A 100 -0.33 16.23 7.40
C SER A 100 -0.11 16.53 5.92
N GLY A 101 -1.04 17.28 5.32
CA GLY A 101 -1.01 17.56 3.87
C GLY A 101 -1.24 16.29 3.05
N MET A 102 -0.22 15.84 2.33
CA MET A 102 -0.27 14.63 1.48
C MET A 102 0.41 13.42 2.11
N THR A 103 0.88 13.55 3.36
CA THR A 103 1.63 12.51 4.06
C THR A 103 0.81 12.01 5.23
N SER A 104 0.77 10.68 5.41
CA SER A 104 0.22 10.04 6.60
C SER A 104 1.36 9.56 7.50
N HIS A 105 1.33 9.90 8.79
CA HIS A 105 2.33 9.49 9.77
C HIS A 105 1.74 8.40 10.66
N THR A 106 2.38 7.23 10.67
CA THR A 106 1.88 6.04 11.37
C THR A 106 2.96 5.43 12.24
N THR A 107 2.58 4.92 13.40
CA THR A 107 3.43 4.02 14.19
C THR A 107 2.75 2.65 14.24
N PHE A 108 3.40 1.64 13.68
CA PHE A 108 2.97 0.25 13.83
C PHE A 108 3.59 -0.37 15.06
N MET A 109 2.79 -1.12 15.82
CA MET A 109 3.21 -1.84 17.00
C MET A 109 3.09 -3.34 16.72
N ILE A 110 4.23 -4.02 16.55
CA ILE A 110 4.27 -5.46 16.21
C ILE A 110 5.08 -6.17 17.28
N HIS A 111 4.45 -7.10 18.01
CA HIS A 111 5.07 -7.85 19.12
C HIS A 111 5.88 -6.98 20.11
N GLY A 112 5.38 -5.78 20.44
CA GLY A 112 6.05 -4.86 21.37
C GLY A 112 7.17 -4.01 20.77
N HIS A 113 7.43 -4.12 19.47
CA HIS A 113 8.35 -3.26 18.75
C HIS A 113 7.59 -2.19 17.98
N SER A 114 8.06 -0.95 18.08
CA SER A 114 7.54 0.18 17.30
C SER A 114 8.29 0.30 15.97
N SER A 115 7.54 0.52 14.90
CA SER A 115 8.06 0.94 13.60
C SER A 115 7.37 2.23 13.18
N TYR A 116 8.14 3.19 12.66
CA TYR A 116 7.68 4.55 12.32
C TYR A 116 7.65 4.72 10.81
N HIS A 117 6.56 5.27 10.29
CA HIS A 117 6.26 5.25 8.86
C HIS A 117 5.64 6.55 8.37
N ASP A 118 6.14 7.03 7.24
CA ASP A 118 5.53 8.10 6.45
C ASP A 118 4.96 7.51 5.16
N GLY A 119 3.63 7.54 5.05
CA GLY A 119 2.89 7.06 3.88
C GLY A 119 2.55 8.19 2.91
N ARG A 120 2.68 7.91 1.61
CA ARG A 120 2.22 8.77 0.51
C ARG A 120 1.41 7.94 -0.47
N TYR A 121 0.45 8.59 -1.14
CA TYR A 121 -0.47 7.91 -2.05
C TYR A 121 -0.51 8.63 -3.38
N TYR A 122 -0.73 7.87 -4.45
CA TYR A 122 -0.66 8.37 -5.82
C TYR A 122 -1.90 7.94 -6.61
N GLU A 123 -2.30 8.77 -7.57
CA GLU A 123 -3.32 8.40 -8.55
C GLU A 123 -2.81 7.24 -9.42
N THR A 124 -3.67 6.26 -9.71
CA THR A 124 -3.35 5.07 -10.51
C THR A 124 -4.64 4.51 -11.12
N CYS A 125 -4.81 3.18 -11.20
CA CYS A 125 -6.07 2.55 -11.63
C CYS A 125 -7.23 2.79 -10.63
N SER A 126 -8.48 2.72 -11.09
CA SER A 126 -9.67 3.02 -10.27
C SER A 126 -9.91 2.01 -9.14
N ASP A 127 -9.51 0.76 -9.35
CA ASP A 127 -9.61 -0.33 -8.38
C ASP A 127 -8.24 -0.70 -7.81
N CYS A 128 -7.35 0.29 -7.70
CA CYS A 128 -6.02 0.17 -7.15
C CYS A 128 -5.78 1.18 -6.02
N LEU A 129 -4.93 0.77 -5.08
CA LEU A 129 -4.31 1.64 -4.09
C LEU A 129 -2.80 1.60 -4.30
N LEU A 130 -2.22 2.70 -4.78
CA LEU A 130 -0.77 2.87 -4.86
C LEU A 130 -0.28 3.66 -3.64
N SER A 131 0.53 3.00 -2.81
CA SER A 131 1.07 3.54 -1.57
C SER A 131 2.59 3.45 -1.56
N GLU A 132 3.26 4.56 -1.28
CA GLU A 132 4.66 4.61 -0.91
C GLU A 132 4.75 4.66 0.62
N ASP A 133 5.51 3.73 1.19
CA ASP A 133 5.77 3.65 2.62
C ASP A 133 7.24 3.92 2.91
N THR A 134 7.54 4.99 3.64
CA THR A 134 8.89 5.32 4.07
C THR A 134 9.09 4.85 5.51
N THR A 135 9.93 3.84 5.70
CA THR A 135 10.33 3.41 7.05
C THR A 135 11.34 4.39 7.64
N LEU A 136 11.09 4.85 8.86
CA LEU A 136 11.95 5.79 9.57
C LEU A 136 12.74 5.10 10.68
N LEU A 137 13.99 5.53 10.84
CA LEU A 137 14.82 5.22 12.00
C LEU A 137 14.39 6.06 13.21
N PRO A 138 14.79 5.69 14.45
CA PRO A 138 14.45 6.47 15.65
C PRO A 138 14.94 7.93 15.64
N ASP A 139 15.95 8.24 14.82
CA ASP A 139 16.45 9.61 14.62
C ASP A 139 15.68 10.40 13.53
N GLY A 140 14.60 9.81 12.98
CA GLY A 140 13.74 10.39 11.96
C GLY A 140 14.27 10.29 10.53
N LYS A 141 15.45 9.69 10.30
CA LYS A 141 15.97 9.49 8.94
C LYS A 141 15.28 8.31 8.27
N SER A 142 15.14 8.40 6.95
CA SER A 142 14.65 7.26 6.15
C SER A 142 15.64 6.09 6.22
N LYS A 143 15.15 4.92 6.61
CA LYS A 143 15.80 3.61 6.40
C LYS A 143 15.74 3.21 4.92
N GLY A 144 14.66 3.63 4.26
CA GLY A 144 14.37 3.42 2.84
C GLY A 144 12.85 3.39 2.65
N ARG A 145 12.42 2.99 1.46
CA ARG A 145 11.03 3.07 1.02
C ARG A 145 10.59 1.78 0.36
N TYR A 146 9.30 1.52 0.51
CA TYR A 146 8.56 0.55 -0.27
C TYR A 146 7.52 1.25 -1.14
N LEU A 147 7.22 0.65 -2.29
CA LEU A 147 6.09 1.03 -3.13
C LEU A 147 5.20 -0.20 -3.27
N PHE A 148 3.94 -0.06 -2.87
CA PHE A 148 2.96 -1.13 -2.88
C PHE A 148 1.80 -0.77 -3.78
N LEU A 149 1.44 -1.70 -4.64
CA LEU A 149 0.18 -1.68 -5.35
C LEU A 149 -0.73 -2.74 -4.75
N PHE A 150 -1.82 -2.27 -4.16
CA PHE A 150 -2.92 -3.10 -3.74
C PHE A 150 -4.09 -2.98 -4.72
N THR A 151 -4.94 -3.99 -4.75
CA THR A 151 -6.14 -4.07 -5.60
C THR A 151 -7.33 -4.51 -4.77
N ARG A 152 -8.56 -4.38 -5.28
CA ARG A 152 -9.74 -4.83 -4.53
C ARG A 152 -9.76 -6.35 -4.28
N THR A 153 -9.21 -7.15 -5.18
CA THR A 153 -9.36 -8.62 -5.18
C THR A 153 -8.04 -9.40 -5.18
N GLY A 154 -6.91 -8.71 -5.35
CA GLY A 154 -5.61 -9.33 -5.62
C GLY A 154 -5.32 -9.55 -7.11
N ALA A 155 -6.30 -9.36 -8.01
CA ALA A 155 -6.11 -9.43 -9.45
C ALA A 155 -5.82 -8.05 -10.05
N LEU A 156 -5.04 -8.01 -11.14
CA LEU A 156 -4.63 -6.78 -11.82
C LEU A 156 -4.49 -7.04 -13.32
N GLU A 157 -4.92 -6.09 -14.14
CA GLU A 157 -4.73 -6.20 -15.58
C GLU A 157 -3.26 -5.96 -15.97
N PRO A 158 -2.74 -6.66 -17.01
CA PRO A 158 -1.34 -6.49 -17.41
C PRO A 158 -0.95 -5.05 -17.73
N SER A 159 -1.85 -4.25 -18.31
CA SER A 159 -1.60 -2.83 -18.60
C SER A 159 -1.45 -1.99 -17.34
N GLU A 160 -2.17 -2.32 -16.27
CA GLU A 160 -2.10 -1.62 -15.00
C GLU A 160 -0.80 -1.96 -14.26
N LEU A 161 -0.33 -3.22 -14.39
CA LEU A 161 0.99 -3.62 -13.92
C LEU A 161 2.10 -2.83 -14.61
N GLU A 162 2.02 -2.62 -15.92
CA GLU A 162 3.00 -1.80 -16.65
C GLU A 162 2.96 -0.33 -16.20
N THR A 163 1.78 0.21 -15.89
CA THR A 163 1.66 1.54 -15.27
C THR A 163 2.39 1.59 -13.93
N PHE A 164 2.20 0.60 -13.05
CA PHE A 164 2.92 0.51 -11.78
C PHE A 164 4.43 0.49 -11.96
N LYS A 165 4.95 -0.30 -12.91
CA LYS A 165 6.40 -0.37 -13.17
C LYS A 165 6.96 1.00 -13.58
N ARG A 166 6.26 1.72 -14.45
CA ARG A 166 6.65 3.08 -14.84
C ARG A 166 6.57 4.05 -13.67
N GLN A 167 5.54 3.96 -12.83
CA GLN A 167 5.44 4.75 -11.60
C GLN A 167 6.61 4.47 -10.65
N ALA A 168 6.98 3.20 -10.47
CA ALA A 168 8.14 2.78 -9.67
C ALA A 168 9.46 3.34 -10.22
N GLU A 169 9.66 3.28 -11.54
CA GLU A 169 10.82 3.88 -12.23
C GLU A 169 10.89 5.39 -12.02
N CYS A 170 9.77 6.11 -12.19
CA CYS A 170 9.67 7.55 -11.96
C CYS A 170 9.99 7.92 -10.50
N LEU A 171 9.60 7.08 -9.55
CA LEU A 171 9.90 7.25 -8.12
C LEU A 171 11.27 6.69 -7.70
N LYS A 172 12.06 6.17 -8.66
CA LYS A 172 13.42 5.64 -8.49
C LYS A 172 13.51 4.41 -7.58
N PHE A 173 12.53 3.53 -7.65
CA PHE A 173 12.59 2.20 -7.04
C PHE A 173 13.43 1.23 -7.88
N LEU A 174 13.92 0.16 -7.26
CA LEU A 174 14.66 -0.88 -7.96
C LEU A 174 13.72 -1.68 -8.88
N PRO A 175 14.22 -2.19 -10.03
CA PRO A 175 13.41 -2.95 -10.99
C PRO A 175 13.20 -4.42 -10.56
N GLU A 176 13.03 -4.64 -9.26
CA GLU A 176 12.76 -5.93 -8.64
C GLU A 176 11.42 -5.88 -7.92
N TYR A 177 10.63 -6.93 -8.08
CA TYR A 177 9.25 -6.95 -7.61
C TYR A 177 8.97 -8.19 -6.77
N HIS A 178 8.17 -8.00 -5.73
CA HIS A 178 7.61 -9.06 -4.92
C HIS A 178 6.10 -9.11 -5.14
N TYR A 179 5.57 -10.25 -5.57
CA TYR A 179 4.15 -10.41 -5.85
C TYR A 179 3.43 -11.05 -4.67
N GLY A 180 2.32 -10.43 -4.25
CA GLY A 180 1.47 -10.94 -3.18
C GLY A 180 0.63 -12.13 -3.63
N GLY A 181 0.45 -13.10 -2.73
CA GLY A 181 -0.48 -14.20 -2.91
C GLY A 181 -1.92 -13.84 -2.56
N THR A 182 -2.85 -14.73 -2.91
CA THR A 182 -4.30 -14.58 -2.65
C THR A 182 -4.80 -15.37 -1.43
N ASP A 183 -3.94 -16.15 -0.77
CA ASP A 183 -4.30 -16.86 0.46
C ASP A 183 -4.18 -15.93 1.67
N LEU A 184 -5.22 -15.14 1.90
CA LEU A 184 -5.20 -14.07 2.89
C LEU A 184 -5.35 -14.58 4.32
N CYS A 185 -4.87 -13.78 5.29
CA CYS A 185 -5.20 -14.00 6.70
C CYS A 185 -6.67 -13.68 6.97
N PRO A 186 -7.35 -14.44 7.84
CA PRO A 186 -8.72 -14.13 8.26
C PRO A 186 -8.73 -12.86 9.12
N ASP A 187 -9.82 -12.10 9.06
CA ASP A 187 -10.01 -10.91 9.90
C ASP A 187 -10.28 -11.31 11.36
N ASP A 188 -9.39 -10.94 12.28
CA ASP A 188 -9.59 -11.25 13.69
C ASP A 188 -10.67 -10.39 14.36
N ARG A 189 -11.08 -9.27 13.76
CA ARG A 189 -12.16 -8.42 14.27
C ARG A 189 -13.52 -9.11 14.13
N GLU A 190 -13.73 -9.84 13.02
CA GLU A 190 -14.96 -10.61 12.79
C GLU A 190 -15.11 -11.74 13.81
N LYS A 191 -14.01 -12.40 14.19
CA LYS A 191 -14.04 -13.44 15.23
C LYS A 191 -14.40 -12.88 16.61
N ALA A 192 -13.94 -11.66 16.91
CA ALA A 192 -14.25 -10.99 18.17
C ALA A 192 -15.73 -10.60 18.22
N SER A 193 -16.28 -10.05 17.14
CA SER A 193 -17.71 -9.70 17.06
C SER A 193 -18.61 -10.93 17.19
N ASP A 194 -18.27 -12.05 16.53
CA ASP A 194 -19.04 -13.29 16.64
C ASP A 194 -19.05 -13.86 18.07
N ALA A 195 -17.96 -13.67 18.81
CA ALA A 195 -17.86 -14.11 20.20
C ALA A 195 -18.66 -13.22 21.15
N GLU A 196 -18.67 -11.90 20.92
CA GLU A 196 -19.47 -10.94 21.67
C GLU A 196 -20.97 -11.13 21.41
N GLU A 197 -21.38 -11.31 20.16
CA GLU A 197 -22.78 -11.55 19.78
C GLU A 197 -23.32 -12.87 20.38
N LYS A 198 -22.51 -13.94 20.36
CA LYS A 198 -22.88 -15.21 21.04
C LYS A 198 -23.01 -15.05 22.54
N ALA A 199 -22.11 -14.29 23.17
CA ALA A 199 -22.18 -14.04 24.61
C ALA A 199 -23.40 -13.20 25.02
N GLU A 200 -23.81 -12.23 24.18
CA GLU A 200 -25.01 -11.42 24.41
C GLU A 200 -26.29 -12.24 24.21
N ASN A 201 -26.34 -13.12 23.20
CA ASN A 201 -27.50 -13.96 22.94
C ASN A 201 -27.70 -15.06 24.01
N ASP A 202 -26.61 -15.65 24.51
CA ASP A 202 -26.65 -16.61 25.63
C ASP A 202 -27.14 -15.96 26.95
N GLN A 203 -26.85 -14.67 27.15
CA GLN A 203 -27.35 -13.88 28.29
C GLN A 203 -28.82 -13.49 28.15
N ALA A 204 -29.29 -13.24 26.92
CA ALA A 204 -30.69 -12.95 26.64
C ALA A 204 -31.60 -14.18 26.81
N GLU A 205 -31.12 -15.38 26.47
CA GLU A 205 -31.87 -16.64 26.66
C GLU A 205 -31.94 -17.10 28.13
N THR A 206 -31.08 -16.60 29.02
CA THR A 206 -31.06 -16.96 30.44
C THR A 206 -31.85 -16.03 31.36
N GLN A 207 -32.47 -14.96 30.86
CA GLN A 207 -33.38 -14.14 31.67
C GLN A 207 -34.73 -14.85 31.89
N PRO A 208 -35.13 -15.16 33.15
CA PRO A 208 -36.44 -15.75 33.41
C PRO A 208 -37.53 -14.71 33.12
N THR A 209 -38.50 -15.08 32.31
CA THR A 209 -39.74 -14.32 32.10
C THR A 209 -40.52 -14.32 33.42
N THR A 210 -40.37 -13.28 34.24
CA THR A 210 -41.19 -13.08 35.42
C THR A 210 -42.56 -12.51 35.01
N ALA A 211 -43.59 -13.35 35.16
CA ALA A 211 -45.00 -12.96 35.17
C ALA A 211 -45.41 -12.43 36.56
#